data_AF-A0A412XXM0-F1
#
_entry.id   AF-A0A412XXM0-F1
#
_cell.length_a   1.000
_cell.length_b   1.000
_cell.length_c   1.000
_cell.angle_alpha   90.00
_cell.angle_beta   90.00
_cell.angle_gamma   90.00
#
_symmetry.space_group_name_H-M   'P 1'
#
loop_
_entity.id
_entity.type
_entity.pdbx_description
1 polymer ?
#
loop_
_entity_poly.entity_id
_entity_poly.type
_entity_poly.pdbx_seq_one_letter_code
_entity_poly.pdbx_strand_id
1 'polypeptide(L)'
;MSYNLLKGKRGIIFGALNEQSIAWKVAEKAVEEGATITLSNTPVAVRMGEVSALADKLQCEVIPADATSVEDLENVFKRSMEVLGGPIDFVLHSIGMSPNVRKKRTYDDLDYDMLGKTLDISAVSFHKMIQAAKKLNAIADYGSILALSYVAAQRTFYGYNDMADAKALLESIARSFGYIYGREHNVRVNTISQSPTMTTAGSGVKGMDKLFDFANRMSPLGNASADECADYCIVMFSDLTRKVTMQNLFHDGGFSSVGMSLRAMATYEKGLDEYMDENGNIIYG
;
A
#
# COMPACT_ATOMS: atom_id res chain seq x y z
N MET A 1 -21.44 -0.41 -8.55
CA MET A 1 -22.33 0.78 -8.61
C MET A 1 -21.42 1.98 -8.63
N SER A 2 -21.63 2.94 -9.55
CA SER A 2 -20.80 4.16 -9.63
C SER A 2 -21.50 5.28 -8.86
N TYR A 3 -20.81 5.87 -7.89
CA TYR A 3 -21.31 6.97 -7.07
C TYR A 3 -20.85 8.35 -7.57
N ASN A 4 -19.99 8.38 -8.59
CA ASN A 4 -19.34 9.59 -9.10
C ASN A 4 -18.52 10.33 -8.03
N LEU A 5 -17.95 9.61 -7.05
CA LEU A 5 -17.21 10.20 -5.93
C LEU A 5 -15.95 10.95 -6.37
N LEU A 6 -15.38 10.58 -7.51
CA LEU A 6 -14.16 11.18 -8.07
C LEU A 6 -14.43 11.92 -9.38
N LYS A 7 -15.69 12.25 -9.68
CA LYS A 7 -16.07 12.94 -10.92
C LYS A 7 -15.25 14.21 -11.12
N GLY A 8 -14.50 14.24 -12.22
CA GLY A 8 -13.67 15.37 -12.62
C GLY A 8 -12.34 15.50 -11.86
N LYS A 9 -12.00 14.53 -10.99
CA LYS A 9 -10.70 14.48 -10.32
C LYS A 9 -9.64 13.83 -11.21
N ARG A 10 -8.41 14.31 -11.08
CA ARG A 10 -7.23 13.84 -11.81
C ARG A 10 -6.31 13.07 -10.86
N GLY A 11 -5.89 11.88 -11.26
CA GLY A 11 -5.13 10.97 -10.40
C GLY A 11 -3.83 10.45 -10.99
N ILE A 12 -2.85 10.13 -10.13
CA ILE A 12 -1.69 9.33 -10.51
C ILE A 12 -1.66 8.07 -9.64
N ILE A 13 -1.55 6.90 -10.27
CA ILE A 13 -1.50 5.62 -9.56
C ILE A 13 -0.17 4.90 -9.85
N PHE A 14 0.62 4.72 -8.79
CA PHE A 14 1.89 4.01 -8.85
C PHE A 14 1.73 2.55 -8.46
N GLY A 15 2.41 1.65 -9.17
CA GLY A 15 2.63 0.26 -8.74
C GLY A 15 1.61 -0.77 -9.20
N ALA A 16 0.79 -0.45 -10.21
CA ALA A 16 -0.04 -1.46 -10.88
C ALA A 16 0.83 -2.40 -11.72
N LEU A 17 0.88 -3.69 -11.36
CA LEU A 17 1.69 -4.71 -12.07
C LEU A 17 0.82 -5.67 -12.90
N ASN A 18 -0.27 -6.16 -12.30
CA ASN A 18 -1.23 -7.12 -12.87
C ASN A 18 -2.58 -7.02 -12.13
N GLU A 19 -3.58 -7.79 -12.57
CA GLU A 19 -4.95 -7.75 -12.05
C GLU A 19 -5.10 -8.04 -10.53
N GLN A 20 -4.09 -8.65 -9.91
CA GLN A 20 -4.06 -8.94 -8.47
C GLN A 20 -3.54 -7.75 -7.64
N SER A 21 -2.92 -6.76 -8.29
CA SER A 21 -2.33 -5.61 -7.60
C SER A 21 -3.42 -4.71 -7.02
N ILE A 22 -3.26 -4.24 -5.77
CA ILE A 22 -4.20 -3.28 -5.18
C ILE A 22 -4.29 -2.01 -6.03
N ALA A 23 -3.15 -1.49 -6.52
CA ALA A 23 -3.11 -0.35 -7.43
C ALA A 23 -3.89 -0.57 -8.73
N TRP A 24 -3.98 -1.80 -9.23
CA TRP A 24 -4.80 -2.13 -10.39
C TRP A 24 -6.28 -1.93 -10.07
N LYS A 25 -6.74 -2.50 -8.94
CA LYS A 25 -8.13 -2.35 -8.49
C LYS A 25 -8.48 -0.90 -8.21
N VAL A 26 -7.56 -0.13 -7.61
CA VAL A 26 -7.75 1.31 -7.39
C VAL A 26 -7.88 2.07 -8.71
N ALA A 27 -7.09 1.72 -9.73
CA ALA A 27 -7.18 2.36 -11.03
C ALA A 27 -8.53 2.12 -11.72
N GLU A 28 -9.01 0.87 -11.71
CA GLU A 28 -10.33 0.52 -12.23
C GLU A 28 -11.43 1.27 -11.47
N LYS A 29 -11.40 1.21 -10.14
CA LYS A 29 -12.41 1.88 -9.29
C LYS A 29 -12.38 3.41 -9.43
N ALA A 30 -11.21 4.01 -9.58
CA ALA A 30 -11.11 5.45 -9.71
C ALA A 30 -11.76 5.95 -11.01
N VAL A 31 -11.53 5.25 -12.11
CA VAL A 31 -12.16 5.57 -13.41
C VAL A 31 -13.66 5.24 -13.39
N GLU A 32 -14.07 4.13 -12.78
CA GLU A 32 -15.50 3.81 -12.55
C GLU A 32 -16.23 4.93 -11.77
N GLU A 33 -15.52 5.62 -10.87
CA GLU A 33 -16.02 6.73 -10.05
C GLU A 33 -15.83 8.12 -10.70
N GLY A 34 -15.42 8.16 -11.97
CA GLY A 34 -15.39 9.37 -12.79
C GLY A 34 -14.08 10.16 -12.77
N ALA A 35 -12.99 9.57 -12.28
CA ALA A 35 -11.65 10.17 -12.35
C ALA A 35 -11.01 9.97 -13.74
N THR A 36 -10.12 10.89 -14.11
CA THR A 36 -9.12 10.67 -15.15
C THR A 36 -7.77 10.42 -14.50
N ILE A 37 -7.00 9.46 -15.01
CA ILE A 37 -5.76 9.03 -14.33
C ILE A 37 -4.59 8.89 -15.28
N THR A 38 -3.38 8.87 -14.72
CA THR A 38 -2.20 8.24 -15.33
C THR A 38 -1.69 7.09 -14.46
N LEU A 39 -1.00 6.15 -15.09
CA LEU A 39 -0.36 5.03 -14.42
C LEU A 39 1.15 5.21 -14.44
N SER A 40 1.83 4.76 -13.39
CA SER A 40 3.29 4.77 -13.35
C SER A 40 3.83 3.49 -12.69
N ASN A 41 4.87 2.92 -13.32
CA ASN A 41 5.60 1.78 -12.79
C ASN A 41 7.02 1.76 -13.38
N THR A 42 7.90 0.94 -12.82
CA THR A 42 9.29 0.81 -13.32
C THR A 42 9.30 0.39 -14.79
N PRO A 43 10.28 0.83 -15.60
CA PRO A 43 10.39 0.41 -17.00
C PRO A 43 10.39 -1.12 -17.18
N VAL A 44 10.95 -1.86 -16.23
CA VAL A 44 10.92 -3.34 -16.23
C VAL A 44 9.50 -3.86 -15.98
N ALA A 45 8.79 -3.33 -14.98
CA ALA A 45 7.41 -3.72 -14.71
C ALA A 45 6.45 -3.37 -15.84
N VAL A 46 6.67 -2.25 -16.54
CA VAL A 46 5.88 -1.90 -17.73
C VAL A 46 6.09 -2.91 -18.87
N ARG A 47 7.33 -3.37 -19.07
CA ARG A 47 7.63 -4.37 -20.11
C ARG A 47 7.19 -5.79 -19.75
N MET A 48 7.24 -6.17 -18.48
CA MET A 48 7.00 -7.54 -18.02
C MET A 48 5.60 -7.78 -17.44
N GLY A 49 4.93 -6.72 -17.02
CA GLY A 49 3.59 -6.77 -16.44
C GLY A 49 2.49 -6.55 -17.48
N GLU A 50 1.28 -6.41 -16.98
CA GLU A 50 0.06 -6.27 -17.80
C GLU A 50 -0.47 -4.82 -17.78
N VAL A 51 0.35 -3.87 -17.30
CA VAL A 51 -0.07 -2.48 -17.10
C VAL A 51 -0.51 -1.80 -18.41
N SER A 52 0.03 -2.21 -19.57
CA SER A 52 -0.43 -1.70 -20.86
C SER A 52 -1.88 -2.12 -21.15
N ALA A 53 -2.27 -3.34 -20.79
CA ALA A 53 -3.65 -3.80 -20.94
C ALA A 53 -4.61 -3.04 -20.01
N LEU A 54 -4.16 -2.70 -18.79
CA LEU A 54 -4.91 -1.81 -17.90
C LEU A 54 -5.06 -0.41 -18.50
N ALA A 55 -3.98 0.12 -19.06
CA ALA A 55 -3.96 1.45 -19.67
C ALA A 55 -4.91 1.54 -20.86
N ASP A 56 -4.92 0.53 -21.73
CA ASP A 56 -5.86 0.40 -22.84
C ASP A 56 -7.30 0.28 -22.31
N LYS A 57 -7.54 -0.53 -21.28
CA LYS A 57 -8.88 -0.67 -20.67
C LYS A 57 -9.40 0.65 -20.11
N LEU A 58 -8.54 1.42 -19.46
CA LEU A 58 -8.89 2.66 -18.76
C LEU A 58 -8.72 3.92 -19.62
N GLN A 59 -8.22 3.77 -20.85
CA GLN A 59 -7.91 4.86 -21.77
C GLN A 59 -6.99 5.92 -21.13
N CYS A 60 -5.92 5.46 -20.46
CA CYS A 60 -4.96 6.31 -19.77
C CYS A 60 -3.51 6.07 -20.23
N GLU A 61 -2.62 7.02 -19.94
CA GLU A 61 -1.20 6.89 -20.28
C GLU A 61 -0.41 6.19 -19.17
N VAL A 62 0.52 5.32 -19.55
CA VAL A 62 1.55 4.76 -18.66
C VAL A 62 2.83 5.55 -18.79
N ILE A 63 3.32 6.13 -17.69
CA ILE A 63 4.56 6.89 -17.64
C ILE A 63 5.60 6.07 -16.86
N PRO A 64 6.59 5.44 -17.54
CA PRO A 64 7.59 4.63 -16.88
C PRO A 64 8.47 5.47 -15.94
N ALA A 65 8.69 4.98 -14.72
CA ALA A 65 9.52 5.66 -13.73
C ALA A 65 10.07 4.70 -12.68
N ASP A 66 11.35 4.85 -12.34
CA ASP A 66 11.87 4.36 -11.06
C ASP A 66 11.51 5.36 -9.95
N ALA A 67 10.67 4.95 -9.01
CA ALA A 67 10.24 5.81 -7.90
C ALA A 67 11.37 6.16 -6.90
N THR A 68 12.55 5.55 -7.04
CA THR A 68 13.75 5.96 -6.32
C THR A 68 14.53 7.08 -7.03
N SER A 69 14.23 7.35 -8.30
CA SER A 69 14.79 8.45 -9.10
C SER A 69 13.92 9.71 -8.97
N VAL A 70 14.50 10.79 -8.46
CA VAL A 70 13.80 12.09 -8.36
C VAL A 70 13.49 12.66 -9.75
N GLU A 71 14.37 12.45 -10.72
CA GLU A 71 14.20 12.91 -12.10
C GLU A 71 13.01 12.23 -12.77
N ASP A 72 12.91 10.90 -12.63
CA ASP A 72 11.79 10.12 -13.17
C ASP A 72 10.47 10.57 -12.53
N LEU A 73 10.47 10.80 -11.21
CA LEU A 73 9.29 11.29 -10.50
C LEU A 73 8.87 12.69 -10.96
N GLU A 74 9.82 13.61 -11.16
CA GLU A 74 9.52 14.92 -11.74
C GLU A 74 8.91 14.79 -13.15
N ASN A 75 9.40 13.86 -13.96
CA ASN A 75 8.83 13.58 -15.28
C ASN A 75 7.39 13.04 -15.19
N VAL A 76 7.12 12.12 -14.26
CA VAL A 76 5.75 11.59 -14.04
C VAL A 76 4.77 12.71 -13.74
N PHE A 77 5.10 13.63 -12.83
CA PHE A 77 4.21 14.75 -12.50
C PHE A 77 4.05 15.73 -13.66
N LYS A 78 5.14 16.10 -14.36
CA LYS A 78 5.07 16.99 -15.54
C LYS A 78 4.17 16.41 -16.62
N ARG A 79 4.42 15.15 -17.02
CA ARG A 79 3.66 14.48 -18.07
C ARG A 79 2.20 14.25 -17.65
N SER A 80 1.96 13.88 -16.39
CA SER A 80 0.59 13.71 -15.89
C SER A 80 -0.20 15.02 -15.92
N MET A 81 0.39 16.14 -15.52
CA MET A 81 -0.29 17.44 -15.61
C MET A 81 -0.60 17.84 -17.05
N GLU A 82 0.31 17.54 -17.99
CA GLU A 82 0.11 17.79 -19.42
C GLU A 82 -1.08 16.99 -19.96
N VAL A 83 -1.09 15.68 -19.76
CA VAL A 83 -2.13 14.79 -20.34
C VAL A 83 -3.48 14.90 -19.63
N LEU A 84 -3.48 15.21 -18.33
CA LEU A 84 -4.71 15.38 -17.55
C LEU A 84 -5.23 16.82 -17.55
N GLY A 85 -4.49 17.77 -18.14
CA GLY A 85 -4.92 19.16 -18.29
C GLY A 85 -4.93 19.97 -16.98
N GLY A 86 -3.96 19.73 -16.09
CA GLY A 86 -3.73 20.57 -14.90
C GLY A 86 -3.31 19.80 -13.64
N PRO A 87 -3.44 20.42 -12.45
CA PRO A 87 -2.92 19.85 -11.20
C PRO A 87 -3.65 18.57 -10.78
N ILE A 88 -2.95 17.71 -10.07
CA ILE A 88 -3.39 16.38 -9.66
C ILE A 88 -4.18 16.47 -8.35
N ASP A 89 -5.36 15.85 -8.33
CA ASP A 89 -6.25 15.84 -7.17
C ASP A 89 -5.95 14.68 -6.22
N PHE A 90 -5.40 13.57 -6.73
CA PHE A 90 -4.98 12.46 -5.88
C PHE A 90 -3.80 11.64 -6.40
N VAL A 91 -3.06 11.03 -5.47
CA VAL A 91 -1.92 10.16 -5.79
C VAL A 91 -1.96 8.91 -4.92
N LEU A 92 -1.83 7.73 -5.54
CA LEU A 92 -1.59 6.46 -4.83
C LEU A 92 -0.14 6.01 -4.97
N HIS A 93 0.56 5.87 -3.85
CA HIS A 93 1.83 5.15 -3.76
C HIS A 93 1.58 3.70 -3.28
N SER A 94 1.73 2.74 -4.19
CA SER A 94 1.59 1.31 -3.89
C SER A 94 2.85 0.56 -4.32
N ILE A 95 3.99 0.96 -3.75
CA ILE A 95 5.32 0.40 -4.08
C ILE A 95 5.94 -0.26 -2.84
N GLY A 96 6.53 -1.44 -3.03
CA GLY A 96 7.33 -2.11 -2.00
C GLY A 96 8.09 -3.31 -2.55
N MET A 97 9.35 -3.44 -2.14
CA MET A 97 10.21 -4.59 -2.47
C MET A 97 11.40 -4.62 -1.49
N SER A 98 11.73 -5.82 -1.02
CA SER A 98 12.95 -6.06 -0.24
C SER A 98 13.87 -7.04 -0.98
N PRO A 99 15.10 -6.63 -1.35
CA PRO A 99 16.08 -7.55 -1.89
C PRO A 99 16.50 -8.62 -0.86
N ASN A 100 16.54 -8.29 0.44
CA ASN A 100 16.82 -9.28 1.49
C ASN A 100 15.77 -10.40 1.50
N VAL A 101 14.48 -10.04 1.46
CA VAL A 101 13.38 -11.02 1.36
C VAL A 101 13.50 -11.84 0.08
N ARG A 102 13.73 -11.20 -1.08
CA ARG A 102 13.89 -11.91 -2.36
C ARG A 102 15.09 -12.86 -2.38
N LYS A 103 16.17 -12.52 -1.68
CA LYS A 103 17.37 -13.35 -1.53
C LYS A 103 17.32 -14.28 -0.31
N LYS A 104 16.21 -14.31 0.41
CA LYS A 104 15.97 -15.15 1.59
C LYS A 104 16.97 -14.92 2.72
N ARG A 105 17.56 -13.72 2.83
CA ARG A 105 18.36 -13.34 4.01
C ARG A 105 17.42 -13.10 5.19
N THR A 106 17.76 -13.61 6.37
CA THR A 106 16.94 -13.45 7.58
C THR A 106 17.25 -12.12 8.26
N TYR A 107 16.35 -11.66 9.14
CA TYR A 107 16.45 -10.34 9.76
C TYR A 107 17.68 -10.20 10.69
N ASP A 108 18.17 -11.31 11.23
CA ASP A 108 19.38 -11.41 12.03
C ASP A 108 20.68 -11.51 11.20
N ASP A 109 20.57 -11.56 9.88
CA ASP A 109 21.69 -11.64 8.94
C ASP A 109 21.39 -10.82 7.67
N LEU A 110 21.06 -9.54 7.84
CA LEU A 110 20.73 -8.65 6.73
C LEU A 110 21.95 -8.24 5.92
N ASP A 111 21.74 -8.01 4.62
CA ASP A 111 22.70 -7.29 3.78
C ASP A 111 22.33 -5.82 3.88
N TYR A 112 23.26 -4.99 4.34
CA TYR A 112 22.98 -3.58 4.60
C TYR A 112 22.82 -2.76 3.31
N ASP A 113 23.45 -3.16 2.20
CA ASP A 113 23.21 -2.54 0.89
C ASP A 113 21.81 -2.90 0.38
N MET A 114 21.37 -4.15 0.62
CA MET A 114 20.01 -4.57 0.34
C MET A 114 18.99 -3.87 1.24
N LEU A 115 19.29 -3.66 2.52
CA LEU A 115 18.45 -2.91 3.45
C LEU A 115 18.29 -1.46 2.95
N GLY A 116 19.38 -0.81 2.56
CA GLY A 116 19.34 0.53 1.96
C GLY A 116 18.38 0.60 0.78
N LYS A 117 18.40 -0.41 -0.11
CA LYS A 117 17.45 -0.53 -1.22
C LYS A 117 16.01 -0.81 -0.76
N THR A 118 15.80 -1.67 0.25
CA THR A 118 14.47 -1.93 0.82
C THR A 118 13.84 -0.62 1.30
N LEU A 119 14.58 0.16 2.09
CA LEU A 119 14.12 1.44 2.64
C LEU A 119 13.89 2.47 1.52
N ASP A 120 14.78 2.53 0.53
CA ASP A 120 14.63 3.49 -0.56
C ASP A 120 13.36 3.22 -1.39
N ILE A 121 13.18 1.97 -1.80
CA ILE A 121 12.04 1.56 -2.64
C ILE A 121 10.72 1.61 -1.86
N SER A 122 10.71 1.13 -0.62
CA SER A 122 9.47 0.86 0.11
C SER A 122 9.02 1.98 1.05
N ALA A 123 9.83 3.03 1.22
CA ALA A 123 9.51 4.17 2.08
C ALA A 123 10.01 5.51 1.52
N VAL A 124 11.31 5.66 1.27
CA VAL A 124 11.89 6.96 0.84
C VAL A 124 11.38 7.38 -0.53
N SER A 125 11.02 6.44 -1.41
CA SER A 125 10.34 6.71 -2.67
C SER A 125 9.05 7.53 -2.49
N PHE A 126 8.31 7.32 -1.39
CA PHE A 126 7.12 8.12 -1.07
C PHE A 126 7.49 9.57 -0.72
N HIS A 127 8.56 9.76 0.05
CA HIS A 127 9.11 11.09 0.33
C HIS A 127 9.57 11.78 -0.96
N LYS A 128 10.37 11.10 -1.79
CA LYS A 128 10.86 11.61 -3.07
C LYS A 128 9.70 12.02 -3.99
N MET A 129 8.65 11.19 -4.06
CA MET A 129 7.44 11.45 -4.85
C MET A 129 6.72 12.73 -4.38
N ILE A 130 6.45 12.86 -3.07
CA ILE A 130 5.78 14.06 -2.53
C ILE A 130 6.64 15.31 -2.74
N GLN A 131 7.96 15.21 -2.54
CA GLN A 131 8.89 16.32 -2.75
C GLN A 131 8.89 16.79 -4.22
N ALA A 132 8.95 15.85 -5.17
CA ALA A 132 8.89 16.16 -6.61
C ALA A 132 7.57 16.85 -6.97
N ALA A 133 6.44 16.31 -6.48
CA ALA A 133 5.12 16.91 -6.69
C ALA A 133 5.04 18.34 -6.14
N LYS A 134 5.54 18.55 -4.92
CA LYS A 134 5.52 19.86 -4.25
C LYS A 134 6.40 20.89 -4.96
N LYS A 135 7.61 20.51 -5.38
CA LYS A 135 8.53 21.40 -6.13
C LYS A 135 7.91 21.92 -7.42
N LEU A 136 7.07 21.10 -8.06
CA LEU A 136 6.38 21.43 -9.30
C LEU A 136 5.02 22.10 -9.08
N ASN A 137 4.59 22.30 -7.83
CA ASN A 137 3.23 22.71 -7.48
C ASN A 137 2.16 21.85 -8.18
N ALA A 138 2.41 20.54 -8.23
CA ALA A 138 1.65 19.62 -9.08
C ALA A 138 0.35 19.12 -8.46
N ILE A 139 0.15 19.27 -7.14
CA ILE A 139 -1.04 18.79 -6.43
C ILE A 139 -2.01 19.96 -6.23
N ALA A 140 -3.28 19.75 -6.57
CA ALA A 140 -4.33 20.73 -6.36
C ALA A 140 -4.58 20.98 -4.86
N ASP A 141 -5.06 22.17 -4.52
CA ASP A 141 -5.54 22.44 -3.16
C ASP A 141 -6.62 21.42 -2.78
N TYR A 142 -6.62 20.99 -1.52
CA TYR A 142 -7.47 19.88 -1.04
C TYR A 142 -7.21 18.52 -1.73
N GLY A 143 -6.06 18.32 -2.37
CA GLY A 143 -5.63 17.04 -2.90
C GLY A 143 -5.45 15.95 -1.83
N SER A 144 -5.38 14.68 -2.25
CA SER A 144 -5.24 13.51 -1.37
C SER A 144 -4.13 12.58 -1.81
N ILE A 145 -3.16 12.34 -0.92
CA ILE A 145 -2.03 11.45 -1.17
C ILE A 145 -2.13 10.25 -0.21
N LEU A 146 -2.09 9.06 -0.78
CA LEU A 146 -2.13 7.80 -0.03
C LEU A 146 -0.89 6.97 -0.31
N ALA A 147 -0.41 6.26 0.71
CA ALA A 147 0.50 5.13 0.55
C ALA A 147 -0.04 3.86 1.22
N LEU A 148 0.25 2.69 0.65
CA LEU A 148 -0.13 1.42 1.25
C LEU A 148 0.94 0.95 2.26
N SER A 149 0.51 0.72 3.50
CA SER A 149 1.30 0.20 4.61
C SER A 149 0.79 -1.17 5.07
N TYR A 150 1.38 -1.71 6.12
CA TYR A 150 0.98 -2.95 6.77
C TYR A 150 1.25 -2.87 8.27
N VAL A 151 0.43 -3.57 9.06
CA VAL A 151 0.46 -3.58 10.54
C VAL A 151 1.78 -4.07 11.15
N ALA A 152 2.67 -4.68 10.35
CA ALA A 152 4.03 -5.00 10.79
C ALA A 152 4.85 -3.77 11.23
N ALA A 153 4.46 -2.57 10.79
CA ALA A 153 5.04 -1.33 11.25
C ALA A 153 4.83 -1.06 12.75
N GLN A 154 3.85 -1.68 13.40
CA GLN A 154 3.57 -1.51 14.84
C GLN A 154 3.75 -2.79 15.66
N ARG A 155 3.54 -3.95 15.06
CA ARG A 155 3.56 -5.25 15.74
C ARG A 155 4.41 -6.23 14.93
N THR A 156 5.35 -6.91 15.55
CA THR A 156 6.24 -7.83 14.83
C THR A 156 5.47 -9.04 14.28
N PHE A 157 5.65 -9.33 12.99
CA PHE A 157 5.18 -10.56 12.35
C PHE A 157 6.36 -11.42 11.94
N TYR A 158 6.34 -12.69 12.34
CA TYR A 158 7.38 -13.65 11.98
C TYR A 158 7.56 -13.71 10.45
N GLY A 159 8.79 -13.58 9.98
CA GLY A 159 9.14 -13.68 8.57
C GLY A 159 8.86 -12.44 7.72
N TYR A 160 8.27 -11.37 8.26
CA TYR A 160 8.02 -10.13 7.51
C TYR A 160 9.30 -9.31 7.24
N ASN A 161 10.34 -9.54 8.03
CA ASN A 161 11.72 -9.07 7.79
C ASN A 161 11.83 -7.53 7.75
N ASP A 162 12.86 -6.99 7.07
CA ASP A 162 13.17 -5.57 6.90
C ASP A 162 12.05 -4.72 6.28
N MET A 163 11.01 -5.34 5.71
CA MET A 163 9.80 -4.63 5.28
C MET A 163 9.01 -4.04 6.46
N ALA A 164 9.08 -4.62 7.66
CA ALA A 164 8.41 -4.06 8.84
C ALA A 164 8.94 -2.65 9.15
N ASP A 165 10.27 -2.51 9.17
CA ASP A 165 10.96 -1.25 9.40
C ASP A 165 10.66 -0.23 8.29
N ALA A 166 10.66 -0.70 7.04
CA ALA A 166 10.31 0.14 5.90
C ALA A 166 8.88 0.69 6.00
N LYS A 167 7.91 -0.13 6.43
CA LYS A 167 6.52 0.35 6.62
C LYS A 167 6.40 1.34 7.78
N ALA A 168 7.15 1.16 8.87
CA ALA A 168 7.21 2.15 9.95
C ALA A 168 7.78 3.50 9.46
N LEU A 169 8.83 3.47 8.64
CA LEU A 169 9.40 4.67 8.02
C LEU A 169 8.40 5.35 7.06
N LEU A 170 7.71 4.58 6.21
CA LEU A 170 6.69 5.08 5.28
C LEU A 170 5.59 5.86 6.01
N GLU A 171 5.07 5.31 7.10
CA GLU A 171 4.03 5.97 7.90
C GLU A 171 4.53 7.24 8.59
N SER A 172 5.80 7.26 9.00
CA SER A 172 6.42 8.47 9.55
C SER A 172 6.55 9.59 8.51
N ILE A 173 6.89 9.24 7.28
CA ILE A 173 6.93 10.17 6.15
C ILE A 173 5.55 10.78 5.90
N ALA A 174 4.48 9.98 5.94
CA ALA A 174 3.11 10.48 5.75
C ALA A 174 2.73 11.56 6.77
N ARG A 175 3.08 11.36 8.06
CA ARG A 175 2.86 12.38 9.10
C ARG A 175 3.68 13.64 8.85
N SER A 176 4.97 13.45 8.57
CA SER A 176 5.93 14.56 8.41
C SER A 176 5.58 15.46 7.24
N PHE A 177 5.31 14.87 6.06
CA PHE A 177 4.89 15.63 4.88
C PHE A 177 3.45 16.12 4.96
N GLY A 178 2.55 15.35 5.57
CA GLY A 178 1.16 15.75 5.77
C GLY A 178 1.00 17.04 6.55
N TYR A 179 1.85 17.29 7.55
CA TYR A 179 1.87 18.55 8.28
C TYR A 179 2.22 19.75 7.37
N ILE A 180 3.27 19.61 6.56
CA ILE A 180 3.75 20.67 5.65
C ILE A 180 2.71 20.92 4.55
N TYR A 181 2.24 19.88 3.88
CA TYR A 181 1.35 20.05 2.72
C TYR A 181 -0.07 20.46 3.14
N GLY A 182 -0.52 19.99 4.31
CA GLY A 182 -1.82 20.32 4.87
C GLY A 182 -1.94 21.81 5.22
N ARG A 183 -0.95 22.39 5.90
CA ARG A 183 -1.01 23.82 6.29
C ARG A 183 -0.88 24.78 5.09
N GLU A 184 -0.21 24.35 4.03
CA GLU A 184 0.09 25.21 2.87
C GLU A 184 -0.98 25.13 1.78
N HIS A 185 -1.54 23.94 1.53
CA HIS A 185 -2.46 23.69 0.41
C HIS A 185 -3.71 22.87 0.78
N ASN A 186 -3.93 22.61 2.07
CA ASN A 186 -4.99 21.68 2.52
C ASN A 186 -4.86 20.27 1.93
N VAL A 187 -3.67 19.87 1.45
CA VAL A 187 -3.41 18.54 0.93
C VAL A 187 -3.31 17.55 2.08
N ARG A 188 -4.09 16.47 2.01
CA ARG A 188 -4.07 15.40 3.02
C ARG A 188 -3.14 14.28 2.61
N VAL A 189 -2.37 13.76 3.57
CA VAL A 189 -1.42 12.67 3.35
C VAL A 189 -1.68 11.60 4.40
N ASN A 190 -2.03 10.38 3.98
CA ASN A 190 -2.35 9.28 4.89
C ASN A 190 -1.72 7.97 4.40
N THR A 191 -1.66 6.98 5.29
CA THR A 191 -1.39 5.58 4.93
C THR A 191 -2.62 4.72 5.15
N ILE A 192 -2.79 3.69 4.31
CA ILE A 192 -3.77 2.62 4.53
C ILE A 192 -3.00 1.36 4.93
N SER A 193 -3.20 0.89 6.15
CA SER A 193 -2.64 -0.36 6.66
C SER A 193 -3.60 -1.50 6.32
N GLN A 194 -3.33 -2.16 5.20
CA GLN A 194 -4.20 -3.14 4.57
C GLN A 194 -4.00 -4.55 5.15
N SER A 195 -5.03 -5.41 5.08
CA SER A 195 -4.89 -6.86 5.32
C SER A 195 -3.76 -7.51 4.49
N PRO A 196 -3.17 -8.63 4.93
CA PRO A 196 -2.29 -9.42 4.07
C PRO A 196 -3.07 -9.81 2.81
N THR A 197 -2.52 -9.49 1.63
CA THR A 197 -3.22 -9.65 0.34
C THR A 197 -2.34 -10.45 -0.62
N MET A 198 -2.93 -11.46 -1.27
CA MET A 198 -2.24 -12.36 -2.22
C MET A 198 -1.96 -11.63 -3.55
N THR A 199 -0.89 -10.83 -3.55
CA THR A 199 -0.37 -10.14 -4.74
C THR A 199 1.00 -10.72 -5.11
N THR A 200 1.57 -10.34 -6.26
CA THR A 200 2.95 -10.76 -6.62
C THR A 200 3.97 -10.37 -5.55
N ALA A 201 3.82 -9.20 -4.92
CA ALA A 201 4.68 -8.79 -3.81
C ALA A 201 4.36 -9.58 -2.53
N GLY A 202 3.08 -9.77 -2.21
CA GLY A 202 2.63 -10.53 -1.04
C GLY A 202 3.12 -11.98 -1.04
N SER A 203 3.07 -12.65 -2.18
CA SER A 203 3.56 -14.02 -2.36
C SER A 203 5.08 -14.18 -2.15
N GLY A 204 5.83 -13.07 -2.09
CA GLY A 204 7.25 -13.08 -1.73
C GLY A 204 7.52 -13.22 -0.23
N VAL A 205 6.51 -13.01 0.63
CA VAL A 205 6.64 -13.15 2.08
C VAL A 205 6.67 -14.63 2.46
N LYS A 206 7.65 -15.03 3.27
CA LYS A 206 7.79 -16.42 3.73
C LYS A 206 6.56 -16.83 4.55
N GLY A 207 5.85 -17.87 4.10
CA GLY A 207 4.65 -18.38 4.79
C GLY A 207 3.44 -17.45 4.67
N MET A 208 3.32 -16.71 3.57
CA MET A 208 2.22 -15.78 3.32
C MET A 208 0.83 -16.43 3.44
N ASP A 209 0.69 -17.68 3.00
CA ASP A 209 -0.54 -18.49 3.15
C ASP A 209 -0.96 -18.64 4.62
N LYS A 210 0.00 -18.95 5.50
CA LYS A 210 -0.22 -19.08 6.94
C LYS A 210 -0.50 -17.75 7.60
N LEU A 211 0.22 -16.69 7.20
CA LEU A 211 -0.04 -15.33 7.66
C LEU A 211 -1.43 -14.86 7.26
N PHE A 212 -1.86 -15.17 6.04
CA PHE A 212 -3.18 -14.85 5.52
C PHE A 212 -4.28 -15.56 6.32
N ASP A 213 -4.18 -16.88 6.54
CA ASP A 213 -5.14 -17.63 7.36
C ASP A 213 -5.18 -17.12 8.82
N PHE A 214 -4.01 -16.90 9.43
CA PHE A 214 -3.91 -16.34 10.78
C PHE A 214 -4.64 -15.00 10.89
N ALA A 215 -4.34 -14.06 9.98
CA ALA A 215 -5.00 -12.76 9.95
C ALA A 215 -6.51 -12.91 9.75
N ASN A 216 -6.94 -13.78 8.83
CA ASN A 216 -8.36 -13.99 8.56
C ASN A 216 -9.13 -14.52 9.78
N ARG A 217 -8.52 -15.43 10.56
CA ARG A 217 -9.12 -15.92 11.82
C ARG A 217 -9.20 -14.83 12.87
N MET A 218 -8.17 -13.99 12.95
CA MET A 218 -8.07 -12.89 13.91
C MET A 218 -9.03 -11.73 13.59
N SER A 219 -9.24 -11.40 12.31
CA SER A 219 -10.13 -10.33 11.86
C SER A 219 -11.60 -10.72 11.99
N PRO A 220 -12.42 -10.06 12.84
CA PRO A 220 -13.84 -10.39 12.97
C PRO A 220 -14.63 -10.32 11.64
N LEU A 221 -14.23 -9.47 10.69
CA LEU A 221 -14.84 -9.38 9.35
C LEU A 221 -14.08 -10.18 8.28
N GLY A 222 -13.05 -10.94 8.65
CA GLY A 222 -12.12 -11.58 7.71
C GLY A 222 -11.10 -10.60 7.12
N ASN A 223 -10.20 -11.11 6.28
CA ASN A 223 -9.24 -10.25 5.58
C ASN A 223 -9.95 -9.38 4.54
N ALA A 224 -9.60 -8.10 4.50
CA ALA A 224 -10.00 -7.22 3.41
C ALA A 224 -9.32 -7.65 2.10
N SER A 225 -10.09 -7.71 1.03
CA SER A 225 -9.63 -7.97 -0.33
C SER A 225 -8.95 -6.76 -0.97
N ALA A 226 -8.33 -6.96 -2.14
CA ALA A 226 -7.77 -5.87 -2.93
C ALA A 226 -8.86 -4.91 -3.44
N ASP A 227 -10.05 -5.43 -3.76
CA ASP A 227 -11.21 -4.63 -4.21
C ASP A 227 -11.76 -3.77 -3.05
N GLU A 228 -11.89 -4.33 -1.84
CA GLU A 228 -12.31 -3.55 -0.67
C GLU A 228 -11.27 -2.48 -0.29
N CYS A 229 -9.97 -2.80 -0.45
CA CYS A 229 -8.91 -1.81 -0.28
C CYS A 229 -9.04 -0.67 -1.29
N ALA A 230 -9.40 -1.01 -2.54
CA ALA A 230 -9.64 -0.01 -3.57
C ALA A 230 -10.84 0.88 -3.24
N ASP A 231 -11.97 0.30 -2.83
CA ASP A 231 -13.15 1.05 -2.38
C ASP A 231 -12.79 2.03 -1.25
N TYR A 232 -11.98 1.60 -0.28
CA TYR A 232 -11.53 2.48 0.81
C TYR A 232 -10.58 3.58 0.32
N CYS A 233 -9.70 3.31 -0.65
CA CYS A 233 -8.89 4.34 -1.31
C CYS A 233 -9.77 5.40 -2.00
N ILE A 234 -10.84 4.99 -2.70
CA ILE A 234 -11.78 5.93 -3.36
C ILE A 234 -12.39 6.89 -2.35
N VAL A 235 -12.86 6.39 -1.19
CA VAL A 235 -13.40 7.24 -0.12
C VAL A 235 -12.36 8.26 0.35
N MET A 236 -11.11 7.83 0.50
CA MET A 236 -10.00 8.69 0.94
C MET A 236 -9.56 9.71 -0.12
N PHE A 237 -9.79 9.45 -1.41
CA PHE A 237 -9.59 10.41 -2.49
C PHE A 237 -10.77 11.38 -2.66
N SER A 238 -11.97 10.97 -2.23
CA SER A 238 -13.19 11.79 -2.30
C SER A 238 -13.16 13.02 -1.38
N ASP A 239 -14.09 13.93 -1.59
CA ASP A 239 -14.22 15.14 -0.77
C ASP A 239 -14.75 14.88 0.65
N LEU A 240 -15.30 13.68 0.91
CA LEU A 240 -15.86 13.30 2.21
C LEU A 240 -14.80 13.20 3.31
N THR A 241 -13.53 13.09 2.95
CA THR A 241 -12.40 12.90 3.88
C THR A 241 -11.45 14.09 3.93
N ARG A 242 -11.87 15.28 3.46
CA ARG A 242 -11.03 16.50 3.42
C ARG A 242 -10.38 16.91 4.75
N LYS A 243 -10.90 16.42 5.89
CA LYS A 243 -10.35 16.69 7.24
C LYS A 243 -9.60 15.49 7.85
N VAL A 244 -9.30 14.46 7.08
CA VAL A 244 -8.54 13.28 7.52
C VAL A 244 -7.14 13.35 6.93
N THR A 245 -6.14 13.67 7.74
CA THR A 245 -4.73 13.73 7.32
C THR A 245 -3.81 13.18 8.42
N MET A 246 -2.61 12.74 8.03
CA MET A 246 -1.56 12.21 8.90
C MET A 246 -1.99 10.94 9.67
N GLN A 247 -2.99 10.22 9.18
CA GLN A 247 -3.50 9.00 9.79
C GLN A 247 -2.86 7.76 9.17
N ASN A 248 -2.64 6.75 10.01
CA ASN A 248 -2.48 5.37 9.55
C ASN A 248 -3.82 4.65 9.74
N LEU A 249 -4.50 4.39 8.63
CA LEU A 249 -5.86 3.88 8.62
C LEU A 249 -5.86 2.38 8.45
N PHE A 250 -6.18 1.64 9.52
CA PHE A 250 -6.32 0.20 9.45
C PHE A 250 -7.55 -0.18 8.63
N HIS A 251 -7.32 -0.99 7.60
CA HIS A 251 -8.34 -1.55 6.72
C HIS A 251 -8.09 -3.07 6.64
N ASP A 252 -8.48 -3.76 7.71
CA ASP A 252 -8.00 -5.11 8.00
C ASP A 252 -9.07 -6.04 8.60
N GLY A 253 -10.34 -5.65 8.48
CA GLY A 253 -11.47 -6.37 9.07
C GLY A 253 -11.45 -6.44 10.60
N GLY A 254 -10.71 -5.54 11.26
CA GLY A 254 -10.57 -5.43 12.71
C GLY A 254 -9.33 -6.11 13.29
N PHE A 255 -8.45 -6.67 12.46
CA PHE A 255 -7.25 -7.40 12.88
C PHE A 255 -6.39 -6.62 13.90
N SER A 256 -6.11 -5.35 13.60
CA SER A 256 -5.27 -4.45 14.41
C SER A 256 -5.79 -4.24 15.82
N SER A 257 -7.09 -4.42 16.05
CA SER A 257 -7.76 -4.17 17.33
C SER A 257 -8.01 -5.44 18.15
N VAL A 258 -7.63 -6.62 17.65
CA VAL A 258 -7.86 -7.90 18.31
C VAL A 258 -6.56 -8.51 18.84
N GLY A 259 -6.55 -8.84 20.13
CA GLY A 259 -5.46 -9.57 20.78
C GLY A 259 -5.53 -11.09 20.55
N MET A 260 -6.70 -11.69 20.74
CA MET A 260 -6.98 -13.11 20.50
C MET A 260 -8.43 -13.26 20.04
N SER A 261 -8.68 -14.00 18.96
CA SER A 261 -10.05 -14.33 18.49
C SER A 261 -10.43 -15.76 18.85
N LEU A 262 -11.73 -16.05 18.97
CA LEU A 262 -12.22 -17.40 19.22
C LEU A 262 -11.80 -18.38 18.11
N ARG A 263 -11.82 -17.95 16.84
CA ARG A 263 -11.40 -18.79 15.70
C ARG A 263 -9.90 -19.10 15.71
N ALA A 264 -9.07 -18.17 16.19
CA ALA A 264 -7.65 -18.39 16.35
C ALA A 264 -7.38 -19.32 17.54
N MET A 265 -8.04 -19.09 18.69
CA MET A 265 -7.93 -19.92 19.88
C MET A 265 -8.32 -21.38 19.60
N ALA A 266 -9.44 -21.61 18.91
CA ALA A 266 -9.86 -22.98 18.55
C ALA A 266 -8.87 -23.72 17.65
N THR A 267 -8.10 -23.01 16.81
CA THR A 267 -7.03 -23.62 16.02
C THR A 267 -5.79 -23.87 16.85
N TYR A 268 -5.46 -22.95 17.75
CA TYR A 268 -4.37 -23.09 18.69
C TYR A 268 -4.59 -24.28 19.64
N GLU A 269 -5.79 -24.42 20.21
CA GLU A 269 -6.21 -25.54 21.07
C GLU A 269 -6.05 -26.89 20.39
N LYS A 270 -6.51 -27.03 19.13
CA LYS A 270 -6.31 -28.27 18.36
C LYS A 270 -4.84 -28.65 18.18
N GLY A 271 -3.95 -27.67 18.14
CA GLY A 271 -2.51 -27.91 18.10
C GLY A 271 -1.92 -28.33 19.46
N LEU A 272 -2.62 -28.04 20.56
CA LEU A 272 -2.21 -28.44 21.91
C LEU A 272 -2.65 -29.86 22.28
N ASP A 273 -3.64 -30.43 21.60
CA ASP A 273 -4.13 -31.80 21.85
C ASP A 273 -2.99 -32.84 21.78
N GLU A 274 -1.98 -32.61 20.93
CA GLU A 274 -0.79 -33.47 20.81
C GLU A 274 0.17 -33.37 22.02
N TYR A 275 -0.02 -32.36 22.87
CA TYR A 275 0.81 -32.04 24.02
C TYR A 275 0.04 -32.14 25.34
N MET A 276 -1.09 -32.85 25.39
CA MET A 276 -1.83 -33.07 26.64
C MET A 276 -1.42 -34.39 27.31
N ASP A 277 -1.34 -34.38 28.64
CA ASP A 277 -1.22 -35.61 29.43
C ASP A 277 -2.55 -36.39 29.49
N GLU A 278 -2.52 -37.57 30.08
CA GLU A 278 -3.71 -38.42 30.27
C GLU A 278 -4.81 -37.79 31.14
N ASN A 279 -4.50 -36.71 31.85
CA ASN A 279 -5.42 -35.94 32.69
C ASN A 279 -5.92 -34.66 31.99
N GLY A 280 -5.50 -34.41 30.74
CA GLY A 280 -5.86 -33.21 29.96
C GLY A 280 -5.07 -31.96 30.32
N ASN A 281 -3.96 -32.07 31.05
CA ASN A 281 -3.06 -30.94 31.32
C ASN A 281 -2.12 -30.72 30.11
N ILE A 282 -1.92 -29.46 29.73
CA ILE A 282 -0.93 -29.10 28.69
C ILE A 282 0.47 -29.34 29.25
N ILE A 283 1.22 -30.23 28.60
CA ILE A 283 2.65 -30.45 28.81
C ILE A 283 3.39 -29.40 27.97
N TYR A 284 3.71 -28.28 28.61
CA TYR A 284 4.74 -27.39 28.10
C TYR A 284 6.07 -28.12 28.27
N GLY A 285 6.64 -28.64 27.17
CA GLY A 285 7.85 -29.47 27.19
C GLY A 285 8.96 -28.98 28.11
#